data_AF-A0A7J8CJG8-F1
#
_entry.id   AF-A0A7J8CJG8-F1
#
_cell.length_a   1.000
_cell.length_b   1.000
_cell.length_c   1.000
_cell.angle_alpha   90.00
_cell.angle_beta   90.00
_cell.angle_gamma   90.00
#
_symmetry.space_group_name_H-M   'P 1'
#
loop_
_entity.id
_entity.type
_entity.pdbx_description
1 polymer ?
#
loop_
_entity_poly.entity_id
_entity_poly.type
_entity_poly.pdbx_seq_one_letter_code
_entity_poly.pdbx_strand_id
1 'polypeptide(L)'
;MDILGRVISLGELVYRQCEDMKYCKRQCQRLKDRVHHLLQPLQRLQAQGKSNLPDEITEALNNFQAVLEEAKKKICKFSNKSNMLRFLTSSFDRTLFKDINEKLNDVWAELSLVLQVDQWACVSSISEKASWQQEDQQDAEEDWRVFQSLSGTEIIEASLEKLKVDIEETMRQSLELSSGKSLLGRSHLKVTRVKPSHNSKKIYELVAQNRYQEPLDNCPSQLEEIIDDCRAYEPSRRPSVNKVLERLSNFYKDLD
;
A
#
# COMPACT_ATOMS: atom_id res chain seq x y z
N MET A 1 -7.95 8.77 -39.54
CA MET A 1 -6.53 8.48 -39.24
C MET A 1 -6.35 6.99 -39.15
N ASP A 2 -5.32 6.48 -39.82
CA ASP A 2 -4.79 5.14 -39.61
C ASP A 2 -4.26 4.97 -38.18
N ILE A 3 -3.90 3.75 -37.80
CA ILE A 3 -3.39 3.46 -36.45
C ILE A 3 -2.13 4.26 -36.12
N LEU A 4 -1.22 4.40 -37.10
CA LEU A 4 0.03 5.14 -36.95
C LEU A 4 -0.21 6.61 -36.60
N GLY A 5 -1.08 7.31 -37.35
CA GLY A 5 -1.42 8.70 -37.07
C GLY A 5 -2.12 8.89 -35.72
N ARG A 6 -2.95 7.94 -35.29
CA ARG A 6 -3.57 7.97 -33.95
C ARG A 6 -2.54 7.85 -32.84
N VAL A 7 -1.59 6.92 -32.94
CA VAL A 7 -0.52 6.73 -31.95
C VAL A 7 0.34 7.99 -31.83
N ILE A 8 0.76 8.57 -32.97
CA ILE A 8 1.57 9.80 -32.98
C ILE A 8 0.80 10.95 -32.32
N SER A 9 -0.45 11.18 -32.72
CA SER A 9 -1.28 12.26 -32.16
C SER A 9 -1.51 12.09 -30.65
N LEU A 10 -1.70 10.85 -30.19
CA LEU A 10 -1.90 10.55 -28.79
C LEU A 10 -0.60 10.72 -27.98
N GLY A 11 0.54 10.31 -28.53
CA GLY A 11 1.84 10.53 -27.91
C GLY A 11 2.19 12.01 -27.77
N GLU A 12 1.90 12.83 -28.79
CA GLU A 12 2.04 14.29 -28.71
C GLU A 12 1.09 14.94 -27.71
N LEU A 13 -0.10 14.35 -27.49
CA LEU A 13 -1.02 14.78 -26.44
C LEU A 13 -0.44 14.47 -25.05
N VAL A 14 0.03 13.24 -24.83
CA VAL A 14 0.68 12.84 -23.56
C VAL A 14 1.89 13.73 -23.28
N TYR A 15 2.71 14.01 -24.29
CA TYR A 15 3.85 14.93 -24.20
C TYR A 15 3.42 16.29 -23.63
N ARG A 16 2.41 16.92 -24.22
CA ARG A 16 1.91 18.24 -23.77
C ARG A 16 1.31 18.19 -22.37
N GLN A 17 0.55 17.15 -22.06
CA GLN A 17 -0.03 16.99 -20.72
C GLN A 17 1.04 16.83 -19.62
N CYS A 18 2.17 16.18 -19.94
CA CYS A 18 3.31 16.13 -19.03
C CYS A 18 3.93 17.51 -18.77
N GLU A 19 3.95 18.42 -19.75
CA GLU A 19 4.47 19.78 -19.56
C GLU A 19 3.58 20.60 -18.62
N ASP A 20 2.26 20.42 -18.73
CA ASP A 20 1.25 21.12 -17.93
C ASP A 20 1.16 20.61 -16.48
N MET A 21 1.69 19.43 -16.17
CA MET A 21 1.66 18.83 -14.83
C MET A 21 2.35 19.71 -13.79
N LYS A 22 1.66 20.15 -12.74
CA LYS A 22 2.25 21.02 -11.70
C LYS A 22 3.20 20.29 -10.73
N TYR A 23 3.03 18.98 -10.61
CA TYR A 23 3.73 18.13 -9.64
C TYR A 23 4.50 17.02 -10.36
N CYS A 24 5.42 16.37 -9.65
CA CYS A 24 6.22 15.26 -10.17
C CYS A 24 6.90 15.60 -11.51
N LYS A 25 7.59 16.76 -11.55
CA LYS A 25 8.14 17.33 -12.78
C LYS A 25 9.24 16.44 -13.37
N ARG A 26 10.06 15.80 -12.55
CA ARG A 26 11.13 14.90 -13.01
C ARG A 26 10.54 13.66 -13.66
N GLN A 27 9.59 13.01 -13.00
CA GLN A 27 8.91 11.84 -13.55
C GLN A 27 8.10 12.16 -14.82
N CYS A 28 7.45 13.33 -14.88
CA CYS A 28 6.75 13.77 -16.10
C CYS A 28 7.73 14.04 -17.24
N GLN A 29 8.88 14.65 -16.95
CA GLN A 29 9.93 14.89 -17.94
C GLN A 29 10.50 13.57 -18.46
N ARG A 30 10.75 12.60 -17.58
CA ARG A 30 11.21 11.26 -17.96
C ARG A 30 10.24 10.55 -18.91
N LEU A 31 8.96 10.52 -18.54
CA LEU A 31 7.90 9.93 -19.37
C LEU A 31 7.82 10.63 -20.73
N LYS A 32 7.88 11.97 -20.74
CA LYS A 32 7.87 12.79 -21.94
C LYS A 32 9.01 12.42 -22.89
N ASP A 33 10.22 12.31 -22.36
CA ASP A 33 11.41 11.98 -23.15
C ASP A 33 11.28 10.56 -23.73
N ARG A 34 10.88 9.57 -22.92
CA ARG A 34 10.68 8.19 -23.39
C ARG A 34 9.63 8.09 -24.49
N VAL A 35 8.48 8.76 -24.32
CA VAL A 35 7.43 8.82 -25.36
C VAL A 35 7.95 9.51 -26.61
N HIS A 36 8.64 10.64 -26.48
CA HIS A 36 9.20 11.35 -27.63
C HIS A 36 10.16 10.48 -28.45
N HIS A 37 11.08 9.76 -27.79
CA HIS A 37 12.01 8.85 -28.47
C HIS A 37 11.29 7.71 -29.20
N LEU A 38 10.24 7.14 -28.60
CA LEU A 38 9.40 6.12 -29.23
C LEU A 38 8.64 6.63 -30.47
N LEU A 39 8.22 7.90 -30.45
CA LEU A 39 7.49 8.50 -31.57
C LEU A 39 8.38 8.78 -32.78
N GLN A 40 9.67 9.06 -32.59
CA GLN A 40 10.54 9.53 -33.68
C GLN A 40 10.58 8.56 -34.89
N PRO A 41 10.75 7.23 -34.74
CA PRO A 41 10.76 6.34 -35.90
C PRO A 41 9.37 6.15 -36.50
N LEU A 42 8.32 6.24 -35.69
CA LEU A 42 6.94 6.18 -36.16
C LEU A 42 6.60 7.38 -37.06
N GLN A 43 7.08 8.57 -36.70
CA GLN A 43 6.95 9.78 -37.53
C GLN A 43 7.71 9.64 -38.87
N ARG A 44 8.91 9.06 -38.87
CA ARG A 44 9.65 8.76 -40.12
C ARG A 44 8.91 7.73 -40.97
N LEU A 45 8.35 6.70 -40.34
CA LEU A 45 7.53 5.69 -41.01
C LEU A 45 6.28 6.32 -41.65
N GLN A 46 5.64 7.26 -40.96
CA GLN A 46 4.49 7.99 -41.47
C GLN A 46 4.87 8.88 -42.67
N ALA A 47 6.02 9.56 -42.61
CA ALA A 47 6.51 10.40 -43.70
C ALA A 47 6.85 9.61 -44.98
N GLN A 48 7.15 8.31 -44.86
CA GLN A 48 7.38 7.43 -46.00
C GLN A 48 6.09 7.03 -46.75
N GLY A 49 4.91 7.38 -46.21
CA GLY A 49 3.62 7.13 -46.87
C GLY A 49 3.22 5.65 -46.93
N LYS A 50 3.82 4.79 -46.09
CA LYS A 50 3.42 3.38 -45.96
C LYS A 50 2.05 3.28 -45.31
N SER A 51 1.01 3.13 -46.12
CA SER A 51 -0.39 3.05 -45.69
C SER A 51 -0.84 1.67 -45.23
N ASN A 52 -0.15 0.60 -45.66
CA ASN A 52 -0.42 -0.77 -45.24
C ASN A 52 0.75 -1.30 -44.40
N LEU A 53 0.56 -1.36 -43.10
CA LEU A 53 1.53 -1.94 -42.17
C LEU A 53 1.23 -3.43 -41.99
N PRO A 54 2.25 -4.30 -41.94
CA PRO A 54 2.13 -5.69 -41.50
C PRO A 54 1.31 -5.83 -40.21
N ASP A 55 0.63 -6.96 -40.05
CA ASP A 55 -0.22 -7.23 -38.90
C ASP A 55 0.56 -7.16 -37.59
N GLU A 56 1.81 -7.63 -37.58
CA GLU A 56 2.70 -7.58 -36.40
C GLU A 56 3.02 -6.13 -35.98
N ILE A 57 3.23 -5.23 -36.95
CA ILE A 57 3.45 -3.80 -36.66
C ILE A 57 2.16 -3.17 -36.15
N THR A 58 1.02 -3.57 -36.72
CA THR A 58 -0.29 -3.06 -36.31
C THR A 58 -0.62 -3.47 -34.87
N GLU A 59 -0.30 -4.70 -34.46
CA GLU A 59 -0.47 -5.19 -33.09
C GLU A 59 0.40 -4.40 -32.11
N ALA A 60 1.69 -4.25 -32.39
CA ALA A 60 2.61 -3.47 -31.57
C ALA A 60 2.17 -2.00 -31.41
N LEU A 61 1.64 -1.39 -32.48
CA LEU A 61 1.08 -0.04 -32.43
C LEU A 61 -0.21 0.04 -31.61
N ASN A 62 -1.07 -0.98 -31.64
CA ASN A 62 -2.26 -1.04 -30.79
C ASN A 62 -1.87 -1.15 -29.30
N ASN A 63 -0.86 -1.97 -28.98
CA ASN A 63 -0.30 -2.07 -27.63
C ASN A 63 0.24 -0.70 -27.19
N PHE A 64 1.01 -0.03 -28.04
CA PHE A 64 1.51 1.31 -27.74
C PHE A 64 0.37 2.32 -27.50
N GLN A 65 -0.67 2.30 -28.35
CA GLN A 65 -1.84 3.16 -28.19
C GLN A 65 -2.51 2.95 -26.82
N ALA A 66 -2.66 1.69 -26.38
CA ALA A 66 -3.27 1.38 -25.09
C ALA A 66 -2.45 1.94 -23.92
N VAL A 67 -1.12 1.81 -23.97
CA VAL A 67 -0.22 2.36 -22.95
C VAL A 67 -0.30 3.89 -22.90
N LEU A 68 -0.36 4.56 -24.05
CA LEU A 68 -0.50 6.02 -24.11
C LEU A 68 -1.86 6.50 -23.55
N GLU A 69 -2.95 5.77 -23.79
CA GLU A 69 -4.26 6.09 -23.17
C GLU A 69 -4.23 5.91 -21.65
N GLU A 70 -3.53 4.89 -21.15
CA GLU A 70 -3.33 4.71 -19.71
C GLU A 70 -2.48 5.84 -19.11
N ALA A 71 -1.42 6.25 -19.80
CA ALA A 71 -0.59 7.39 -19.41
C ALA A 71 -1.40 8.68 -19.31
N LYS A 72 -2.16 9.01 -20.35
CA LYS A 72 -3.08 10.15 -20.37
C LYS A 72 -4.05 10.14 -19.18
N LYS A 73 -4.70 9.00 -18.92
CA LYS A 73 -5.62 8.84 -17.77
C LYS A 73 -4.89 9.09 -16.44
N LYS A 74 -3.68 8.55 -16.27
CA LYS A 74 -2.89 8.70 -15.05
C LYS A 74 -2.46 10.16 -14.84
N ILE A 75 -2.00 10.85 -15.88
CA ILE A 75 -1.66 12.28 -15.85
C ILE A 75 -2.88 13.12 -15.45
N CYS A 76 -4.03 12.91 -16.10
CA CYS A 76 -5.26 13.63 -15.75
C CYS A 76 -5.69 13.40 -14.29
N LYS A 77 -5.63 12.15 -13.81
CA LYS A 77 -5.98 11.79 -12.42
C LYS A 77 -5.13 12.54 -11.40
N PHE A 78 -3.82 12.62 -11.64
CA PHE A 78 -2.85 13.17 -10.69
C PHE A 78 -2.49 14.63 -10.95
N SER A 79 -3.09 15.27 -11.96
CA SER A 79 -3.09 16.73 -12.12
C SER A 79 -3.78 17.44 -10.94
N ASN A 80 -4.70 16.74 -10.26
CA ASN A 80 -5.40 17.23 -9.08
C ASN A 80 -4.52 17.12 -7.82
N LYS A 81 -4.38 18.24 -7.08
CA LYS A 81 -3.57 18.32 -5.85
C LYS A 81 -3.95 17.28 -4.81
N SER A 82 -5.24 17.07 -4.54
CA SER A 82 -5.71 16.12 -3.51
C SER A 82 -5.40 14.67 -3.88
N ASN A 83 -5.56 14.30 -5.15
CA ASN A 83 -5.16 12.97 -5.64
C ASN A 83 -3.64 12.77 -5.52
N MET A 84 -2.86 13.78 -5.88
CA MET A 84 -1.41 13.74 -5.78
C MET A 84 -0.93 13.64 -4.33
N LEU A 85 -1.44 14.49 -3.45
CA LEU A 85 -1.12 14.46 -2.02
C LEU A 85 -1.42 13.08 -1.44
N ARG A 86 -2.62 12.54 -1.70
CA ARG A 86 -2.99 11.20 -1.25
C ARG A 86 -2.05 10.13 -1.77
N PHE A 87 -1.65 10.18 -3.05
CA PHE A 87 -0.71 9.20 -3.62
C PHE A 87 0.65 9.24 -2.92
N LEU A 88 1.23 10.43 -2.77
CA LEU A 88 2.59 10.58 -2.25
C LEU A 88 2.69 10.30 -0.74
N THR A 89 1.61 10.48 0.02
CA THR A 89 1.55 10.18 1.46
C THR A 89 1.15 8.74 1.77
N SER A 90 0.30 8.12 0.95
CA SER A 90 -0.14 6.74 1.21
C SER A 90 0.80 5.68 0.66
N SER A 91 1.52 5.98 -0.43
CA SER A 91 2.35 5.01 -1.13
C SER A 91 3.78 4.97 -0.58
N PHE A 92 4.29 3.75 -0.35
CA PHE A 92 5.72 3.51 -0.14
C PHE A 92 6.51 3.70 -1.44
N ASP A 93 5.92 3.29 -2.55
CA ASP A 93 6.48 3.45 -3.89
C ASP A 93 5.89 4.71 -4.54
N ARG A 94 6.72 5.75 -4.66
CA ARG A 94 6.30 7.06 -5.18
C ARG A 94 6.48 7.19 -6.69
N THR A 95 6.80 6.10 -7.37
CA THR A 95 6.93 6.07 -8.83
C THR A 95 5.55 6.17 -9.50
N LEU A 96 5.20 7.38 -9.93
CA LEU A 96 3.89 7.72 -10.48
C LEU A 96 3.55 6.91 -11.74
N PHE A 97 4.54 6.66 -12.58
CA PHE A 97 4.37 6.04 -13.90
C PHE A 97 4.95 4.62 -14.01
N LYS A 98 5.21 3.93 -12.89
CA LYS A 98 5.83 2.59 -12.88
C LYS A 98 5.26 1.63 -13.92
N ASP A 99 3.96 1.32 -13.82
CA ASP A 99 3.29 0.36 -14.70
C ASP A 99 3.34 0.81 -16.17
N ILE A 100 3.30 2.12 -16.41
CA ILE A 100 3.36 2.70 -17.77
C ILE A 100 4.77 2.57 -18.32
N ASN A 101 5.79 2.87 -17.52
CA ASN A 101 7.19 2.76 -17.93
C ASN A 101 7.57 1.30 -18.22
N GLU A 102 7.10 0.35 -17.42
CA GLU A 102 7.28 -1.07 -17.70
C GLU A 102 6.64 -1.48 -19.04
N LYS A 103 5.37 -1.10 -19.26
CA LYS A 103 4.68 -1.40 -20.52
C LYS A 103 5.30 -0.66 -21.72
N LEU A 104 5.79 0.57 -21.55
CA LEU A 104 6.48 1.31 -22.60
C LEU A 104 7.79 0.62 -23.01
N ASN A 105 8.53 0.07 -22.04
CA ASN A 105 9.73 -0.72 -22.33
C ASN A 105 9.41 -2.02 -23.09
N ASP A 106 8.28 -2.66 -22.79
CA ASP A 106 7.85 -3.87 -23.49
C ASP A 106 7.44 -3.54 -24.94
N VAL A 107 6.64 -2.48 -25.13
CA VAL A 107 6.29 -1.94 -26.46
C VAL A 107 7.53 -1.52 -27.26
N TRP A 108 8.50 -0.90 -26.58
CA TRP A 108 9.78 -0.54 -27.17
C TRP A 108 10.49 -1.78 -27.74
N ALA A 109 10.61 -2.84 -26.94
CA ALA A 109 11.28 -4.06 -27.34
C ALA A 109 10.58 -4.72 -28.54
N GLU A 110 9.25 -4.76 -28.51
CA GLU A 110 8.41 -5.28 -29.61
C GLU A 110 8.62 -4.48 -30.90
N LEU A 111 8.44 -3.14 -30.86
CA LEU A 111 8.60 -2.28 -32.02
C LEU A 111 10.03 -2.28 -32.57
N SER A 112 11.04 -2.35 -31.70
CA SER A 112 12.45 -2.43 -32.11
C SER A 112 12.73 -3.72 -32.89
N LEU A 113 12.15 -4.85 -32.45
CA LEU A 113 12.30 -6.14 -33.10
C LEU A 113 11.58 -6.19 -34.45
N VAL A 114 10.33 -5.71 -34.50
CA VAL A 114 9.49 -5.84 -35.70
C VAL A 114 9.89 -4.82 -36.78
N LEU A 115 10.29 -3.61 -36.39
CA LEU A 115 10.65 -2.60 -37.36
C LEU A 115 12.07 -2.81 -37.92
N GLN A 116 12.94 -3.61 -37.28
CA GLN A 116 14.35 -3.90 -37.66
C GLN A 116 15.07 -2.72 -38.35
N VAL A 117 14.80 -1.48 -37.94
CA VAL A 117 15.33 -0.34 -38.65
C VAL A 117 16.73 -0.10 -38.12
N ASP A 118 17.73 -0.11 -39.00
CA ASP A 118 19.07 0.43 -38.72
C ASP A 118 19.04 1.87 -38.14
N GLN A 119 17.90 2.57 -38.20
CA GLN A 119 17.63 3.87 -37.58
C GLN A 119 17.48 3.87 -36.06
N TRP A 120 17.32 2.71 -35.40
CA TRP A 120 17.25 2.63 -33.94
C TRP A 120 18.63 2.69 -33.27
N ALA A 121 19.73 2.76 -34.05
CA ALA A 121 21.11 2.82 -33.56
C ALA A 121 21.40 4.00 -32.59
N CYS A 122 20.56 5.05 -32.60
CA CYS A 122 20.68 6.18 -31.67
C CYS A 122 20.08 5.89 -30.28
N VAL A 123 19.46 4.73 -30.06
CA VAL A 123 18.55 4.49 -28.93
C VAL A 123 19.00 3.35 -28.01
N SER A 124 20.24 2.91 -28.14
CA SER A 124 20.85 1.90 -27.27
C SER A 124 20.80 2.25 -25.76
N SER A 125 20.65 3.53 -25.38
CA SER A 125 20.49 3.95 -23.99
C SER A 125 19.12 3.63 -23.37
N ILE A 126 18.12 3.25 -24.19
CA ILE A 126 16.78 2.88 -23.71
C ILE A 126 16.71 1.42 -23.27
N SER A 127 17.61 0.56 -23.75
CA SER A 127 17.44 -0.90 -23.70
C SER A 127 17.69 -1.56 -22.33
N GLU A 128 18.10 -0.83 -21.30
CA GLU A 128 18.36 -1.41 -19.98
C GLU A 128 17.17 -1.19 -19.04
N LYS A 129 16.28 -2.19 -18.96
CA LYS A 129 15.15 -2.22 -18.01
C LYS A 129 15.57 -1.91 -16.56
N ALA A 130 16.76 -2.36 -16.17
CA ALA A 130 17.33 -2.07 -14.85
C ALA A 130 17.69 -0.58 -14.68
N SER A 131 18.16 0.08 -15.74
CA SER A 131 18.43 1.52 -15.76
C SER A 131 17.14 2.32 -15.58
N TRP A 132 16.05 1.93 -16.26
CA TRP A 132 14.76 2.63 -16.15
C TRP A 132 14.19 2.64 -14.73
N GLN A 133 14.25 1.50 -14.03
CA GLN A 133 13.76 1.42 -12.65
C GLN A 133 14.56 2.30 -11.70
N GLN A 134 15.88 2.37 -11.88
CA GLN A 134 16.74 3.23 -11.08
C GLN A 134 16.46 4.72 -11.34
N GLU A 135 16.34 5.11 -12.61
CA GLU A 135 15.95 6.47 -13.01
C GLU A 135 14.59 6.86 -12.42
N ASP A 136 13.60 5.97 -12.51
CA ASP A 136 12.25 6.21 -12.02
C ASP A 136 12.23 6.43 -10.50
N GLN A 137 12.99 5.62 -9.77
CA GLN A 137 13.13 5.75 -8.32
C GLN A 137 13.82 7.07 -7.95
N GLN A 138 14.89 7.43 -8.65
CA GLN A 138 15.60 8.69 -8.40
C GLN A 138 14.68 9.89 -8.67
N ASP A 139 14.00 9.91 -9.82
CA ASP A 139 13.09 10.99 -10.19
C ASP A 139 11.94 11.11 -9.17
N ALA A 140 11.41 9.97 -8.68
CA ALA A 140 10.38 9.93 -7.66
C ALA A 140 10.85 10.50 -6.31
N GLU A 141 12.08 10.19 -5.90
CA GLU A 141 12.67 10.73 -4.67
C GLU A 141 12.91 12.23 -4.76
N GLU A 142 13.44 12.71 -5.88
CA GLU A 142 13.67 14.13 -6.12
C GLU A 142 12.36 14.91 -6.13
N ASP A 143 11.37 14.42 -6.87
CA ASP A 143 10.03 15.01 -6.92
C ASP A 143 9.36 15.02 -5.53
N TRP A 144 9.55 13.97 -4.74
CA TRP A 144 9.04 13.92 -3.38
C TRP A 144 9.66 14.98 -2.47
N ARG A 145 10.99 15.19 -2.54
CA ARG A 145 11.67 16.23 -1.76
C ARG A 145 11.13 17.62 -2.08
N VAL A 146 10.90 17.90 -3.36
CA VAL A 146 10.29 19.17 -3.81
C VAL A 146 8.85 19.29 -3.34
N PHE A 147 8.07 18.22 -3.41
CA PHE A 147 6.68 18.24 -2.96
C PHE A 147 6.59 18.46 -1.44
N GLN A 148 7.48 17.85 -0.67
CA GLN A 148 7.53 17.99 0.79
C GLN A 148 7.82 19.44 1.22
N SER A 149 8.69 20.16 0.51
CA SER A 149 8.97 21.56 0.82
C SER A 149 7.79 22.49 0.49
N LEU A 150 7.00 22.16 -0.54
CA LEU A 150 5.85 22.96 -0.96
C LEU A 150 4.57 22.68 -0.17
N SER A 151 4.41 21.49 0.42
CA SER A 151 3.17 21.04 1.07
C SER A 151 3.41 20.48 2.47
N GLY A 152 4.49 20.90 3.13
CA GLY A 152 4.95 20.36 4.42
C GLY A 152 3.86 20.27 5.48
N THR A 153 3.08 21.34 5.70
CA THR A 153 1.99 21.34 6.71
C THR A 153 0.87 20.36 6.37
N GLU A 154 0.41 20.32 5.11
CA GLU A 154 -0.65 19.42 4.64
C GLU A 154 -0.21 17.95 4.66
N ILE A 155 1.08 17.68 4.40
CA ILE A 155 1.67 16.34 4.46
C ILE A 155 1.74 15.86 5.90
N ILE A 156 2.12 16.72 6.84
CA ILE A 156 2.14 16.38 8.27
C ILE A 156 0.73 16.02 8.73
N GLU A 157 -0.26 16.84 8.40
CA GLU A 157 -1.67 16.57 8.74
C GLU A 157 -2.17 15.24 8.16
N ALA A 158 -1.95 15.00 6.85
CA ALA A 158 -2.35 13.76 6.20
C ALA A 158 -1.63 12.53 6.78
N SER A 159 -0.36 12.67 7.16
CA SER A 159 0.42 11.59 7.78
C SER A 159 -0.06 11.30 9.22
N LEU A 160 -0.44 12.34 9.98
CA LEU A 160 -1.02 12.19 11.31
C LEU A 160 -2.37 11.47 11.25
N GLU A 161 -3.23 11.81 10.29
CA GLU A 161 -4.53 11.14 10.16
C GLU A 161 -4.37 9.67 9.74
N LYS A 162 -3.39 9.37 8.86
CA LYS A 162 -3.04 7.97 8.52
C LYS A 162 -2.54 7.21 9.75
N LEU A 163 -1.61 7.79 10.51
CA LEU A 163 -1.10 7.18 11.74
C LEU A 163 -2.21 6.93 12.77
N LYS A 164 -3.15 7.86 12.90
CA LYS A 164 -4.31 7.69 13.78
C LYS A 164 -5.17 6.50 13.36
N VAL A 165 -5.45 6.33 12.06
CA VAL A 165 -6.17 5.16 11.53
C VAL A 165 -5.39 3.87 11.79
N ASP A 166 -4.08 3.85 11.52
CA ASP A 166 -3.23 2.68 11.74
C ASP A 166 -3.17 2.29 13.23
N ILE A 167 -3.15 3.28 14.14
CA ILE A 167 -3.22 3.08 15.59
C ILE A 167 -4.59 2.49 15.99
N GLU A 168 -5.69 3.05 15.49
CA GLU A 168 -7.05 2.53 15.76
C GLU A 168 -7.23 1.09 15.27
N GLU A 169 -6.72 0.76 14.08
CA GLU A 169 -6.68 -0.59 13.51
C GLU A 169 -5.86 -1.54 14.40
N THR A 170 -4.66 -1.11 14.81
CA THR A 170 -3.76 -1.89 15.67
C THR A 170 -4.39 -2.15 17.04
N MET A 171 -5.06 -1.14 17.62
CA MET A 171 -5.81 -1.28 18.87
C MET A 171 -6.96 -2.28 18.73
N ARG A 172 -7.72 -2.22 17.62
CA ARG A 172 -8.79 -3.19 17.32
C ARG A 172 -8.23 -4.61 17.24
N GLN A 173 -7.17 -4.83 16.47
CA GLN A 173 -6.54 -6.15 16.33
C GLN A 173 -6.03 -6.70 17.67
N SER A 174 -5.46 -5.84 18.51
CA SER A 174 -5.00 -6.21 19.86
C SER A 174 -6.17 -6.59 20.79
N LEU A 175 -7.31 -5.91 20.67
CA LEU A 175 -8.54 -6.25 21.39
C LEU A 175 -9.14 -7.58 20.91
N GLU A 176 -9.04 -7.90 19.62
CA GLU A 176 -9.50 -9.19 19.10
C GLU A 176 -8.61 -10.36 19.53
N LEU A 177 -7.29 -10.19 19.55
CA LEU A 177 -6.33 -11.20 20.02
C LEU A 177 -6.48 -11.49 21.52
N SER A 178 -6.76 -10.46 22.33
CA SER A 178 -7.02 -10.61 23.77
C SER A 178 -8.42 -11.19 24.08
N SER A 179 -9.33 -11.23 23.11
CA SER A 179 -10.68 -11.81 23.25
C SER A 179 -10.73 -13.34 23.08
N GLY A 180 -9.60 -13.99 22.74
CA GLY A 180 -9.40 -15.43 22.93
C GLY A 180 -10.52 -16.34 22.39
N LYS A 181 -10.74 -16.36 21.08
CA LYS A 181 -11.36 -17.54 20.44
C LYS A 181 -10.27 -18.56 20.14
N SER A 182 -9.88 -19.33 21.14
CA SER A 182 -8.98 -20.47 20.95
C SER A 182 -9.70 -21.61 20.24
N LEU A 183 -9.05 -22.19 19.23
CA LEU A 183 -9.34 -23.50 18.65
C LEU A 183 -8.77 -24.60 19.58
N LEU A 184 -9.24 -24.63 20.82
CA LEU A 184 -8.94 -25.72 21.75
C LEU A 184 -10.25 -26.35 22.23
N GLY A 185 -10.24 -27.68 22.23
CA GLY A 185 -11.42 -28.55 22.29
C GLY A 185 -12.47 -28.15 23.32
N ARG A 186 -13.73 -28.21 22.88
CA ARG A 186 -14.92 -28.21 23.74
C ARG A 186 -14.81 -29.35 24.74
N SER A 187 -14.40 -29.05 25.97
CA SER A 187 -14.81 -29.81 27.14
C SER A 187 -16.09 -29.18 27.69
N HIS A 188 -17.15 -29.98 27.74
CA HIS A 188 -18.47 -29.64 28.24
C HIS A 188 -18.42 -29.30 29.74
N LEU A 189 -18.14 -28.04 30.07
CA LEU A 189 -18.59 -27.43 31.32
C LEU A 189 -19.54 -26.31 30.92
N LYS A 190 -20.82 -26.46 31.28
CA LYS A 190 -21.85 -25.42 31.11
C LYS A 190 -21.50 -24.24 32.01
N VAL A 191 -20.62 -23.36 31.51
CA VAL A 191 -20.56 -21.99 32.01
C VAL A 191 -21.81 -21.31 31.48
N THR A 192 -22.79 -21.08 32.36
CA THR A 192 -23.95 -20.25 32.06
C THR A 192 -23.40 -18.88 31.67
N ARG A 193 -23.38 -18.60 30.37
CA ARG A 193 -22.94 -17.32 29.82
C ARG A 193 -24.00 -16.29 30.22
N VAL A 194 -23.86 -15.69 31.39
CA VAL A 194 -24.54 -14.44 31.71
C VAL A 194 -23.94 -13.42 30.76
N LYS A 195 -24.67 -13.05 29.70
CA LYS A 195 -24.27 -11.95 28.81
C LYS A 195 -24.23 -10.68 29.66
N PRO A 196 -23.07 -10.05 29.86
CA PRO A 196 -23.04 -8.76 30.50
C PRO A 196 -23.25 -7.73 29.39
N SER A 197 -24.49 -7.25 29.20
CA SER A 197 -24.71 -5.94 28.59
C SER A 197 -24.24 -4.90 29.61
N HIS A 198 -22.93 -4.61 29.64
CA HIS A 198 -22.39 -3.64 30.59
C HIS A 198 -21.74 -2.48 29.82
N ASN A 199 -22.27 -1.28 30.07
CA ASN A 199 -21.67 -0.01 29.67
C ASN A 199 -20.19 0.02 30.10
N SER A 200 -19.27 0.23 29.16
CA SER A 200 -17.82 0.33 29.42
C SER A 200 -17.47 1.35 30.51
N LYS A 201 -18.24 2.45 30.60
CA LYS A 201 -18.13 3.45 31.68
C LYS A 201 -18.34 2.85 33.06
N LYS A 202 -19.33 1.98 33.22
CA LYS A 202 -19.68 1.35 34.51
C LYS A 202 -18.60 0.33 34.92
N ILE A 203 -18.00 -0.36 33.96
CA ILE A 203 -16.87 -1.28 34.22
C ILE A 203 -15.65 -0.49 34.68
N TYR A 204 -15.33 0.63 34.03
CA TYR A 204 -14.20 1.47 34.44
C TYR A 204 -14.39 2.03 35.86
N GLU A 205 -15.59 2.52 36.18
CA GLU A 205 -15.91 3.00 37.52
C GLU A 205 -15.80 1.88 38.58
N LEU A 206 -16.35 0.69 38.31
CA LEU A 206 -16.29 -0.42 39.27
C LEU A 206 -14.88 -0.99 39.46
N VAL A 207 -14.15 -1.25 38.37
CA VAL A 207 -12.86 -1.95 38.42
C VAL A 207 -11.69 -0.99 38.63
N ALA A 208 -11.64 0.12 37.91
CA ALA A 208 -10.51 1.05 37.96
C ALA A 208 -10.63 2.05 39.13
N GLN A 209 -11.81 2.60 39.38
CA GLN A 209 -12.00 3.60 40.44
C GLN A 209 -12.32 2.96 41.79
N ASN A 210 -13.31 2.07 41.83
CA ASN A 210 -13.80 1.47 43.07
C ASN A 210 -13.04 0.19 43.47
N ARG A 211 -12.14 -0.31 42.61
CA ARG A 211 -11.32 -1.52 42.85
C ARG A 211 -12.14 -2.72 43.31
N TYR A 212 -13.36 -2.83 42.80
CA TYR A 212 -14.28 -3.88 43.18
C TYR A 212 -13.79 -5.24 42.65
N GLN A 213 -13.79 -6.24 43.54
CA GLN A 213 -13.56 -7.65 43.20
C GLN A 213 -14.80 -8.45 43.57
N GLU A 214 -15.23 -9.32 42.66
CA GLU A 214 -16.41 -10.16 42.88
C GLU A 214 -16.10 -11.26 43.92
N PRO A 215 -16.92 -11.40 44.98
CA PRO A 215 -16.75 -12.45 45.99
C PRO A 215 -16.75 -13.85 45.38
N LEU A 216 -15.98 -14.76 45.97
CA LEU A 216 -15.91 -16.15 45.56
C LEU A 216 -16.84 -17.00 46.44
N ASP A 217 -17.99 -17.40 45.90
CA ASP A 217 -18.91 -18.30 46.59
C ASP A 217 -18.47 -19.77 46.44
N ASN A 218 -18.40 -20.50 47.57
CA ASN A 218 -18.05 -21.93 47.64
C ASN A 218 -16.67 -22.29 47.05
N CYS A 219 -15.65 -21.45 47.24
CA CYS A 219 -14.28 -21.70 46.80
C CYS A 219 -13.41 -22.29 47.94
N PRO A 220 -12.60 -23.34 47.70
CA PRO A 220 -11.61 -23.81 48.67
C PRO A 220 -10.55 -22.74 48.95
N SER A 221 -10.14 -22.56 50.21
CA SER A 221 -9.26 -21.45 50.63
C SER A 221 -7.92 -21.39 49.90
N GLN A 222 -7.32 -22.54 49.57
CA GLN A 222 -6.07 -22.60 48.81
C GLN A 222 -6.25 -22.11 47.36
N LEU A 223 -7.42 -22.33 46.77
CA LEU A 223 -7.74 -21.87 45.42
C LEU A 223 -8.19 -20.41 45.42
N GLU A 224 -8.90 -19.99 46.47
CA GLU A 224 -9.27 -18.60 46.72
C GLU A 224 -8.04 -17.69 46.74
N GLU A 225 -6.99 -18.07 47.47
CA GLU A 225 -5.72 -17.31 47.52
C GLU A 225 -5.08 -17.17 46.13
N ILE A 226 -5.05 -18.24 45.34
CA ILE A 226 -4.50 -18.21 43.98
C ILE A 226 -5.32 -17.27 43.09
N ILE A 227 -6.65 -17.32 43.21
CA ILE A 227 -7.55 -16.50 42.41
C ILE A 227 -7.42 -15.02 42.78
N ASP A 228 -7.34 -14.70 44.08
CA ASP A 228 -7.21 -13.32 44.55
C ASP A 228 -5.89 -12.69 44.13
N ASP A 229 -4.78 -13.43 44.20
CA ASP A 229 -3.49 -13.02 43.68
C ASP A 229 -3.54 -12.75 42.16
N CYS A 230 -4.24 -13.60 41.40
CA CYS A 230 -4.44 -13.39 39.97
C CYS A 230 -5.32 -12.17 39.66
N ARG A 231 -6.30 -11.88 40.52
CA ARG A 231 -7.24 -10.74 40.41
C ARG A 231 -6.67 -9.44 40.97
N ALA A 232 -5.45 -9.43 41.50
CA ALA A 232 -4.84 -8.26 42.10
C ALA A 232 -4.92 -7.02 41.19
N TYR A 233 -5.34 -5.91 41.76
CA TYR A 233 -5.49 -4.65 41.03
C TYR A 233 -4.18 -4.23 40.35
N GLU A 234 -3.08 -4.23 41.12
CA GLU A 234 -1.74 -3.92 40.63
C GLU A 234 -1.16 -5.08 39.81
N PRO A 235 -0.78 -4.87 38.53
CA PRO A 235 -0.23 -5.94 37.69
C PRO A 235 1.04 -6.58 38.26
N SER A 236 1.86 -5.82 38.99
CA SER A 236 3.10 -6.31 39.61
C SER A 236 2.86 -7.31 40.75
N ARG A 237 1.65 -7.34 41.32
CA ARG A 237 1.27 -8.30 42.36
C ARG A 237 0.75 -9.62 41.78
N ARG A 238 0.49 -9.67 40.47
CA ARG A 238 -0.04 -10.87 39.82
C ARG A 238 1.09 -11.88 39.61
N PRO A 239 0.88 -13.15 39.96
CA PRO A 239 1.86 -14.20 39.73
C PRO A 239 2.05 -14.45 38.23
N SER A 240 3.24 -14.94 37.86
CA SER A 240 3.47 -15.43 36.49
C SER A 240 2.69 -16.72 36.24
N VAL A 241 2.42 -17.03 34.97
CA VAL A 241 1.73 -18.26 34.57
C VAL A 241 2.41 -19.50 35.15
N ASN A 242 3.75 -19.55 35.11
CA ASN A 242 4.52 -20.67 35.67
C ASN A 242 4.29 -20.81 37.17
N LYS A 243 4.18 -19.70 37.91
CA LYS A 243 3.93 -19.72 39.35
C LYS A 243 2.52 -20.18 39.69
N VAL A 244 1.53 -19.81 38.87
CA VAL A 244 0.15 -20.29 38.99
C VAL A 244 0.09 -21.80 38.77
N LEU A 245 0.72 -22.32 37.72
CA LEU A 245 0.75 -23.75 37.41
C LEU A 245 1.42 -24.57 38.52
N GLU A 246 2.50 -24.06 39.10
CA GLU A 246 3.17 -24.66 40.26
C GLU A 246 2.23 -24.77 41.47
N ARG A 247 1.54 -23.68 41.82
CA ARG A 247 0.61 -23.64 42.96
C ARG A 247 -0.60 -24.56 42.74
N LEU A 248 -1.15 -24.57 41.53
CA LEU A 248 -2.26 -25.48 41.16
C LEU A 248 -1.81 -26.95 41.20
N SER A 249 -0.60 -27.27 40.74
CA SER A 249 -0.08 -28.64 40.80
C SER A 249 0.04 -29.16 42.23
N ASN A 250 0.41 -28.30 43.18
CA ASN A 250 0.46 -28.68 44.60
C ASN A 250 -0.94 -28.88 45.18
N PHE A 251 -1.91 -28.02 44.83
CA PHE A 251 -3.31 -28.20 45.22
C PHE A 251 -3.89 -29.58 44.79
N TYR A 252 -3.60 -30.02 43.56
CA TYR A 252 -4.06 -31.33 43.09
C TYR A 252 -3.37 -32.52 43.77
N LYS A 253 -2.17 -32.34 44.33
CA LYS A 253 -1.46 -33.40 45.08
C LYS A 253 -1.98 -33.57 46.50
N ASP A 254 -2.61 -32.54 47.06
CA ASP A 254 -3.21 -32.56 48.40
C ASP A 254 -4.64 -33.15 48.40
N LEU A 255 -5.17 -33.51 47.23
CA LEU A 255 -6.49 -34.11 47.02
C LEU A 255 -6.47 -35.64 46.81
N ASP A 256 -5.26 -36.24 46.73
CA ASP A 256 -5.01 -37.69 46.77
C ASP A 256 -4.63 -38.14 48.19
#